data_AF-A0A1C2AV90-F1
#
_entry.id   AF-A0A1C2AV90-F1
#
_cell.length_a   1.000
_cell.length_b   1.000
_cell.length_c   1.000
_cell.angle_alpha   90.00
_cell.angle_beta   90.00
_cell.angle_gamma   90.00
#
_symmetry.space_group_name_H-M   'P 1'
#
loop_
_entity.id
_entity.type
_entity.pdbx_description
1 polymer ?
#
loop_
_entity_poly.entity_id
_entity_poly.type
_entity_poly.pdbx_seq_one_letter_code
_entity_poly.pdbx_strand_id
1 'polypeptide(L)'
;GPVTSRKRRCGWFDGVLVRQTIKISGINGIALTKLDVLDELDEINLCVAYNLNGKEIDYFPAAVDDQLNVKPVYKTFKGWKSKTQGIKKFDDLPNNAKIYVKAIEEFIETKISSISTSPERKDTILLVDPFKY
;
A
#
# COMPACT_ATOMS: atom_id res chain seq x y z
N GLY A 1 -18.97 4.45 -8.63
CA GLY A 1 -18.47 3.35 -9.48
C GLY A 1 -18.86 3.66 -10.91
N PRO A 2 -18.32 2.95 -11.91
CA PRO A 2 -18.52 3.29 -13.33
C PRO A 2 -19.99 3.28 -13.77
N VAL A 3 -20.85 2.48 -13.10
CA VAL A 3 -22.28 2.39 -13.44
C VAL A 3 -23.16 3.26 -12.52
N THR A 4 -22.88 3.24 -11.21
CA THR A 4 -23.77 3.86 -10.20
C THR A 4 -23.35 5.25 -9.75
N SER A 5 -22.21 5.77 -10.23
CA SER A 5 -21.57 7.03 -9.79
C SER A 5 -21.30 7.16 -8.28
N ARG A 6 -21.65 6.15 -7.45
CA ARG A 6 -21.40 6.14 -6.01
C ARG A 6 -19.89 6.24 -5.72
N LYS A 7 -19.48 7.23 -4.93
CA LYS A 7 -18.09 7.40 -4.52
C LYS A 7 -17.64 6.16 -3.73
N ARG A 8 -16.43 5.67 -4.01
CA ARG A 8 -15.82 4.59 -3.22
C ARG A 8 -15.34 5.18 -1.89
N ARG A 9 -15.44 4.41 -0.81
CA ARG A 9 -14.80 4.77 0.45
C ARG A 9 -13.28 4.64 0.27
N CYS A 10 -12.54 5.62 0.75
CA CYS A 10 -11.09 5.64 0.72
C CYS A 10 -10.56 5.53 2.16
N GLY A 11 -9.39 4.92 2.30
CA GLY A 11 -8.67 4.79 3.55
C GLY A 11 -7.17 4.67 3.28
N TRP A 12 -6.39 4.62 4.33
CA TRP A 12 -4.95 4.41 4.25
C TRP A 12 -4.58 3.00 3.82
N PHE A 13 -3.32 2.80 3.44
CA PHE A 13 -2.85 1.46 3.09
C PHE A 13 -2.88 0.56 4.33
N ASP A 14 -3.55 -0.58 4.20
CA ASP A 14 -3.68 -1.54 5.29
C ASP A 14 -2.61 -2.63 5.18
N GLY A 15 -1.48 -2.41 5.84
CA GLY A 15 -0.37 -3.36 5.82
C GLY A 15 -0.76 -4.69 6.43
N VAL A 16 -1.53 -4.67 7.53
CA VAL A 16 -1.91 -5.88 8.28
C VAL A 16 -2.75 -6.80 7.40
N LEU A 17 -3.80 -6.25 6.77
CA LEU A 17 -4.69 -6.99 5.89
C LEU A 17 -3.96 -7.50 4.65
N VAL A 18 -3.08 -6.69 4.06
CA VAL A 18 -2.28 -7.09 2.89
C VAL A 18 -1.33 -8.22 3.25
N ARG A 19 -0.59 -8.13 4.36
CA ARG A 19 0.31 -9.18 4.86
C ARG A 19 -0.44 -10.48 5.12
N GLN A 20 -1.62 -10.42 5.71
CA GLN A 20 -2.48 -11.58 5.89
C GLN A 20 -2.91 -12.19 4.55
N THR A 21 -3.29 -11.37 3.58
CA THR A 21 -3.68 -11.82 2.23
C THR A 21 -2.54 -12.53 1.50
N ILE A 22 -1.30 -12.02 1.63
CA ILE A 22 -0.11 -12.64 1.07
C ILE A 22 0.09 -14.05 1.63
N LYS A 23 0.01 -14.19 2.97
CA LYS A 23 0.20 -15.47 3.65
C LYS A 23 -0.85 -16.50 3.26
N ILE A 24 -2.10 -16.07 3.08
CA ILE A 24 -3.22 -16.94 2.69
C ILE A 24 -3.14 -17.36 1.21
N SER A 25 -2.81 -16.42 0.32
CA SER A 25 -2.87 -16.62 -1.13
C SER A 25 -1.54 -17.07 -1.75
N GLY A 26 -0.45 -17.13 -0.97
CA GLY A 26 0.88 -17.49 -1.47
C GLY A 26 1.45 -16.47 -2.46
N ILE A 27 1.24 -15.18 -2.23
CA ILE A 27 1.68 -14.12 -3.14
C ILE A 27 3.20 -13.92 -3.01
N ASN A 28 3.94 -14.03 -4.12
CA ASN A 28 5.40 -13.83 -4.14
C ASN A 28 5.83 -12.42 -4.56
N GLY A 29 4.90 -11.58 -5.00
CA GLY A 29 5.20 -10.24 -5.47
C GLY A 29 3.96 -9.36 -5.61
N ILE A 30 4.11 -8.06 -5.30
CA ILE A 30 3.02 -7.07 -5.36
C ILE A 30 3.25 -6.07 -6.47
N ALA A 31 2.18 -5.75 -7.21
CA ALA A 31 2.11 -4.57 -8.06
C ALA A 31 1.50 -3.41 -7.25
N LEU A 32 2.32 -2.45 -6.84
CA LEU A 32 1.85 -1.24 -6.16
C LEU A 32 1.29 -0.28 -7.21
N THR A 33 0.06 0.20 -7.03
CA THR A 33 -0.61 1.06 -8.02
C THR A 33 -1.04 2.37 -7.40
N LYS A 34 -1.22 3.39 -8.24
CA LYS A 34 -1.72 4.71 -7.86
C LYS A 34 -0.86 5.43 -6.83
N LEU A 35 0.46 5.30 -6.97
CA LEU A 35 1.41 6.04 -6.13
C LEU A 35 1.22 7.55 -6.29
N ASP A 36 0.87 7.99 -7.50
CA ASP A 36 0.60 9.39 -7.88
C ASP A 36 -0.51 10.06 -7.07
N VAL A 37 -1.47 9.29 -6.56
CA VAL A 37 -2.56 9.82 -5.71
C VAL A 37 -2.05 10.35 -4.38
N LEU A 38 -0.85 9.93 -3.95
CA LEU A 38 -0.25 10.33 -2.69
C LEU A 38 0.68 11.56 -2.83
N ASP A 39 0.91 12.05 -4.06
CA ASP A 39 1.91 13.09 -4.38
C ASP A 39 1.71 14.39 -3.60
N GLU A 40 0.46 14.80 -3.40
CA GLU A 40 0.10 16.09 -2.81
C GLU A 40 0.00 16.06 -1.28
N LEU A 41 0.11 14.88 -0.66
CA LEU A 41 -0.09 14.71 0.77
C LEU A 41 1.15 15.18 1.56
N ASP A 42 0.92 15.81 2.71
CA ASP A 42 1.96 16.16 3.68
C ASP A 42 2.46 14.94 4.45
N GLU A 43 1.54 14.06 4.80
CA GLU A 43 1.78 12.86 5.59
C GLU A 43 0.94 11.71 5.05
N ILE A 44 1.51 10.50 5.10
CA ILE A 44 0.92 9.27 4.62
C ILE A 44 0.98 8.26 5.75
N ASN A 45 -0.16 7.64 6.05
CA ASN A 45 -0.23 6.63 7.10
C ASN A 45 -0.25 5.22 6.50
N LEU A 46 0.43 4.30 7.19
CA LEU A 46 0.42 2.87 6.95
C LEU A 46 -0.16 2.18 8.19
N CYS A 47 -1.22 1.38 8.03
CA CYS A 47 -1.71 0.55 9.13
C CYS A 47 -0.71 -0.58 9.40
N VAL A 48 -0.15 -0.62 10.60
CA VAL A 48 0.88 -1.60 11.00
C VAL A 48 0.40 -2.57 12.08
N ALA A 49 -0.67 -2.23 12.78
CA ALA A 49 -1.32 -3.12 13.73
C ALA A 49 -2.77 -2.66 13.93
N TYR A 50 -3.50 -3.43 14.70
CA TYR A 50 -4.84 -3.09 15.14
C TYR A 50 -4.90 -3.14 16.66
N ASN A 51 -5.67 -2.25 17.28
CA ASN A 51 -6.03 -2.31 18.68
C ASN A 51 -7.48 -2.76 18.80
N LEU A 52 -7.70 -3.90 19.45
CA LEU A 52 -9.02 -4.43 19.77
C LEU A 52 -9.15 -4.51 21.29
N ASN A 53 -10.01 -3.67 21.86
CA ASN A 53 -10.28 -3.63 23.31
C ASN A 53 -9.02 -3.52 24.18
N GLY A 54 -8.05 -2.71 23.74
CA GLY A 54 -6.78 -2.50 24.45
C GLY A 54 -5.69 -3.53 24.13
N LYS A 55 -5.99 -4.59 23.36
CA LYS A 55 -5.00 -5.56 22.90
C LYS A 55 -4.55 -5.24 21.48
N GLU A 56 -3.24 -5.25 21.27
CA GLU A 56 -2.67 -5.15 19.94
C GLU A 56 -2.76 -6.50 19.23
N ILE A 57 -3.27 -6.50 18.01
CA ILE A 57 -3.38 -7.65 17.13
C ILE A 57 -2.79 -7.30 15.76
N ASP A 58 -2.25 -8.31 15.09
CA ASP A 58 -1.51 -8.19 13.85
C ASP A 58 -2.18 -8.94 12.69
N TYR A 59 -3.49 -9.18 12.84
CA TYR A 59 -4.39 -9.82 11.89
C TYR A 59 -5.74 -9.08 11.88
N PHE A 60 -6.46 -9.15 10.76
CA PHE A 60 -7.81 -8.62 10.66
C PHE A 60 -8.80 -9.61 11.32
N PRO A 61 -9.60 -9.19 12.32
CA PRO A 61 -10.53 -10.08 13.02
C PRO A 61 -11.55 -10.73 12.08
N ALA A 62 -11.93 -11.99 12.36
CA ALA A 62 -12.95 -12.69 11.59
C ALA A 62 -14.39 -12.31 12.01
N ALA A 63 -14.60 -12.01 13.29
CA ALA A 63 -15.91 -11.65 13.83
C ALA A 63 -16.29 -10.21 13.45
N VAL A 64 -17.54 -10.01 13.03
CA VAL A 64 -18.04 -8.68 12.59
C VAL A 64 -18.02 -7.68 13.73
N ASP A 65 -18.40 -8.09 14.95
CA ASP A 65 -18.37 -7.22 16.12
C ASP A 65 -16.94 -6.74 16.43
N ASP A 66 -15.94 -7.60 16.28
CA ASP A 66 -14.54 -7.21 16.45
C ASP A 66 -14.08 -6.25 15.36
N GLN A 67 -14.47 -6.50 14.10
CA GLN A 67 -14.16 -5.60 12.96
C GLN A 67 -14.76 -4.20 13.14
N LEU A 68 -15.89 -4.06 13.84
CA LEU A 68 -16.51 -2.76 14.12
C LEU A 68 -15.80 -2.02 15.26
N ASN A 69 -15.19 -2.76 16.19
CA ASN A 69 -14.54 -2.19 17.37
C ASN A 69 -13.03 -2.00 17.21
N VAL A 70 -12.43 -2.61 16.19
CA VAL A 70 -11.00 -2.55 15.93
C VAL A 70 -10.57 -1.14 15.52
N LYS A 71 -9.43 -0.68 16.06
CA LYS A 71 -8.83 0.61 15.74
C LYS A 71 -7.49 0.42 15.06
N PRO A 72 -7.26 0.99 13.87
CA PRO A 72 -5.96 0.89 13.21
C PRO A 72 -4.88 1.66 13.97
N VAL A 73 -3.71 1.05 14.10
CA VAL A 73 -2.47 1.66 14.59
C VAL A 73 -1.63 2.04 13.38
N TYR A 74 -1.36 3.33 13.23
CA TYR A 74 -0.68 3.86 12.07
C TYR A 74 0.79 4.16 12.34
N LYS A 75 1.62 3.86 11.35
CA LYS A 75 2.96 4.44 11.19
C LYS A 75 2.87 5.56 10.16
N THR A 76 3.28 6.76 10.57
CA THR A 76 3.23 7.97 9.72
C THR A 76 4.55 8.14 8.95
N PHE A 77 4.42 8.47 7.67
CA PHE A 77 5.51 8.79 6.77
C PHE A 77 5.32 10.20 6.24
N LYS A 78 6.42 10.91 6.00
CA LYS A 78 6.37 12.20 5.32
C LYS A 78 5.96 11.96 3.86
N GLY A 79 5.00 12.73 3.37
CA GLY A 79 4.71 12.80 1.95
C GLY A 79 5.84 13.50 1.19
N TRP A 80 5.70 13.59 -0.14
CA TRP A 80 6.78 14.05 -1.01
C TRP A 80 6.51 15.33 -1.79
N LYS A 81 5.26 15.83 -1.84
CA LYS A 81 4.88 17.09 -2.52
C LYS A 81 5.50 17.25 -3.90
N SER A 82 5.61 16.14 -4.62
CA SER A 82 6.34 16.07 -5.88
C SER A 82 5.65 15.07 -6.80
N LYS A 83 5.68 15.35 -8.09
CA LYS A 83 4.97 14.55 -9.09
C LYS A 83 5.72 13.25 -9.34
N THR A 84 5.07 12.11 -9.08
CA THR A 84 5.58 10.77 -9.41
C THR A 84 5.06 10.24 -10.74
N GLN A 85 4.04 10.90 -11.30
CA GLN A 85 3.40 10.49 -12.54
C GLN A 85 4.39 10.45 -13.72
N GLY A 86 4.47 9.29 -14.38
CA GLY A 86 5.32 9.09 -15.56
C GLY A 86 6.74 8.62 -15.25
N ILE A 87 7.09 8.47 -13.97
CA ILE A 87 8.39 7.93 -13.56
C ILE A 87 8.46 6.43 -13.89
N LYS A 88 9.59 6.03 -14.49
CA LYS A 88 9.84 4.65 -14.98
C LYS A 88 11.00 3.95 -14.30
N LYS A 89 11.78 4.66 -13.48
CA LYS A 89 12.86 4.09 -12.68
C LYS A 89 12.61 4.38 -11.22
N PHE A 90 12.88 3.38 -10.38
CA PHE A 90 12.75 3.53 -8.94
C PHE A 90 13.66 4.62 -8.38
N ASP A 91 14.83 4.80 -8.97
CA ASP A 91 15.81 5.80 -8.52
C ASP A 91 15.38 7.25 -8.81
N ASP A 92 14.46 7.44 -9.74
CA ASP A 92 13.94 8.77 -10.07
C ASP A 92 12.78 9.18 -9.14
N LEU A 93 12.26 8.26 -8.31
CA LEU A 93 11.22 8.57 -7.32
C LEU A 93 11.75 9.54 -6.25
N PRO A 94 10.87 10.37 -5.66
CA PRO A 94 11.21 11.15 -4.48
C PRO A 94 11.71 10.26 -3.33
N ASN A 95 12.67 10.76 -2.55
CA ASN A 95 13.28 9.96 -1.47
C ASN A 95 12.23 9.45 -0.46
N ASN A 96 11.25 10.28 -0.09
CA ASN A 96 10.17 9.88 0.81
C ASN A 96 9.27 8.80 0.20
N ALA A 97 9.02 8.85 -1.12
CA ALA A 97 8.28 7.79 -1.82
C ALA A 97 9.04 6.47 -1.78
N LYS A 98 10.36 6.48 -2.02
CA LYS A 98 11.20 5.27 -1.89
C LYS A 98 11.17 4.70 -0.48
N ILE A 99 11.25 5.55 0.54
CA ILE A 99 11.17 5.15 1.96
C ILE A 99 9.82 4.48 2.25
N TYR A 100 8.72 5.08 1.77
CA TYR A 100 7.38 4.54 1.95
C TYR A 100 7.23 3.16 1.27
N VAL A 101 7.68 3.04 0.01
CA VAL A 101 7.63 1.78 -0.74
C VAL A 101 8.45 0.69 -0.03
N LYS A 102 9.68 1.00 0.40
CA LYS A 102 10.52 0.06 1.15
C LYS A 102 9.89 -0.36 2.49
N ALA A 103 9.26 0.57 3.20
CA ALA A 103 8.60 0.27 4.45
C ALA A 103 7.37 -0.64 4.26
N ILE A 104 6.63 -0.49 3.15
CA ILE A 104 5.57 -1.44 2.79
C ILE A 104 6.18 -2.82 2.53
N GLU A 105 7.20 -2.90 1.69
CA GLU A 105 7.87 -4.17 1.32
C GLU A 105 8.39 -4.93 2.54
N GLU A 106 9.03 -4.23 3.47
CA GLU A 106 9.52 -4.77 4.74
C GLU A 106 8.37 -5.24 5.63
N PHE A 107 7.31 -4.43 5.78
CA PHE A 107 6.19 -4.75 6.67
C PHE A 107 5.38 -5.95 6.19
N ILE A 108 5.13 -6.05 4.88
CA ILE A 108 4.31 -7.13 4.31
C ILE A 108 5.10 -8.42 4.05
N GLU A 109 6.43 -8.40 4.27
CA GLU A 109 7.33 -9.54 4.08
C GLU A 109 7.31 -10.07 2.62
N THR A 110 7.10 -9.21 1.63
CA THR A 110 7.00 -9.59 0.21
C THR A 110 7.44 -8.47 -0.71
N LYS A 111 8.14 -8.85 -1.78
CA LYS A 111 8.72 -7.93 -2.76
C LYS A 111 7.65 -7.14 -3.50
N ILE A 112 7.93 -5.87 -3.77
CA ILE A 112 7.17 -5.07 -4.71
C ILE A 112 7.78 -5.30 -6.10
N SER A 113 7.08 -6.06 -6.94
CA SER A 113 7.58 -6.45 -8.27
C SER A 113 7.39 -5.35 -9.30
N SER A 114 6.36 -4.52 -9.15
CA SER A 114 6.11 -3.39 -10.03
C SER A 114 5.40 -2.23 -9.34
N ILE A 115 5.60 -1.02 -9.87
CA ILE A 115 4.97 0.20 -9.37
C ILE A 115 4.36 0.95 -10.55
N SER A 116 3.04 1.11 -10.56
CA SER A 116 2.33 1.95 -11.53
C SER A 116 2.24 3.38 -10.99
N THR A 117 2.74 4.32 -11.79
CA THR A 117 2.79 5.75 -11.48
C THR A 117 1.74 6.56 -12.25
N SER A 118 1.02 5.93 -13.18
CA SER A 118 -0.11 6.56 -13.88
C SER A 118 -1.06 5.50 -14.49
N PRO A 119 -2.23 5.91 -15.00
CA PRO A 119 -3.11 5.04 -15.78
C PRO A 119 -2.48 4.49 -17.08
N GLU A 120 -1.41 5.13 -17.58
CA GLU A 120 -0.75 4.74 -18.82
C GLU A 120 0.09 3.47 -18.65
N ARG A 121 -0.03 2.54 -19.59
CA ARG A 121 0.69 1.25 -19.54
C ARG A 121 2.21 1.41 -19.47
N LYS A 122 2.74 2.48 -20.09
CA LYS A 122 4.20 2.73 -20.15
C LYS A 122 4.75 3.35 -18.86
N ASP A 123 3.89 3.77 -17.94
CA ASP A 123 4.24 4.46 -16.70
C ASP A 123 4.23 3.44 -15.55
N THR A 124 5.01 2.39 -15.75
CA THR A 124 5.20 1.31 -14.78
C THR A 124 6.69 1.07 -14.60
N ILE A 125 7.11 1.09 -13.34
CA ILE A 125 8.45 0.68 -12.91
C ILE A 125 8.40 -0.84 -12.71
N LEU A 126 9.20 -1.60 -13.46
CA LEU A 126 9.34 -3.04 -13.28
C LEU A 126 10.61 -3.32 -12.48
N LEU A 127 10.45 -3.83 -11.26
CA LEU A 127 11.56 -4.18 -10.37
C LEU A 127 11.94 -5.65 -10.49
N VAL A 128 10.93 -6.52 -10.58
CA VAL A 128 11.10 -7.97 -10.76
C VAL A 128 10.17 -8.42 -11.88
N ASP A 129 10.72 -9.07 -12.90
CA ASP A 129 9.93 -9.63 -13.99
C ASP A 129 9.25 -10.94 -13.52
N PRO A 130 7.90 -10.98 -13.45
CA PRO A 130 7.19 -12.15 -12.94
C PRO A 130 7.27 -13.38 -13.85
N PHE A 131 7.77 -13.23 -15.09
CA PHE A 131 7.90 -14.33 -16.06
C PHE A 131 9.34 -14.84 -16.21
N LYS A 132 10.32 -14.18 -15.57
CA LYS A 132 11.71 -14.64 -15.53
C LYS A 132 11.91 -15.44 -14.26
N TYR A 133 11.92 -16.77 -14.42
CA TYR A 133 12.33 -17.74 -13.43
C TYR A 133 13.81 -18.09 -13.61
#